data_AF-A0A960N529-F1
#
_entry.id   AF-A0A960N529-F1
#
_cell.length_a   1.000
_cell.length_b   1.000
_cell.length_c   1.000
_cell.angle_alpha   90.00
_cell.angle_beta   90.00
_cell.angle_gamma   90.00
#
_symmetry.space_group_name_H-M   'P 1'
#
loop_
_entity.id
_entity.type
_entity.pdbx_description
1 polymer ?
#
loop_
_entity_poly.entity_id
_entity_poly.type
_entity_poly.pdbx_seq_one_letter_code
_entity_poly.pdbx_strand_id
1 'polypeptide(L)' 'MNPPKVAQTSPIPVTVEAGKTYHWCSCGESQSQPFCDGSHKGTGFAPVAYTAEKDGPVY' A
#
# COMPACT_ATOMS: atom_id res chain seq x y z
N MET A 1 4.99 9.21 17.02
CA MET A 1 4.35 8.71 15.79
C MET A 1 3.01 8.13 16.20
N ASN A 2 1.92 8.55 15.54
CA ASN A 2 0.63 7.92 15.78
C ASN A 2 0.67 6.48 15.24
N PRO A 3 -0.07 5.54 15.84
CA PRO A 3 -0.19 4.20 15.27
C PRO A 3 -0.83 4.28 13.88
N PRO A 4 -0.47 3.38 12.94
CA PRO A 4 -1.15 3.31 11.66
C PRO A 4 -2.60 2.91 11.87
N LYS A 5 -3.49 3.42 11.01
CA LYS A 5 -4.91 3.13 11.07
C LYS A 5 -5.21 1.78 10.41
N VAL A 6 -6.11 1.00 11.02
CA VAL A 6 -6.60 -0.23 10.39
C VAL A 6 -7.56 0.15 9.27
N ALA A 7 -7.15 -0.01 8.01
CA ALA A 7 -8.00 0.25 6.85
C ALA A 7 -9.10 -0.82 6.69
N GLN A 8 -8.73 -2.09 6.88
CA GLN A 8 -9.63 -3.25 6.93
C GLN A 8 -8.94 -4.45 7.58
N THR A 9 -9.72 -5.46 7.97
CA THR A 9 -9.23 -6.67 8.66
C THR A 9 -8.93 -7.85 7.72
N SER A 10 -9.04 -7.65 6.41
CA SER A 10 -8.78 -8.66 5.37
C SER A 10 -7.81 -8.10 4.33
N PRO A 11 -7.03 -8.91 3.60
CA PRO A 11 -6.19 -8.43 2.51
C PRO A 11 -7.01 -7.99 1.29
N ILE A 12 -6.46 -7.10 0.47
CA ILE A 12 -7.03 -6.74 -0.84
C ILE A 12 -6.20 -7.43 -1.92
N PRO A 13 -6.76 -8.43 -2.63
CA PRO A 13 -6.04 -9.05 -3.74
C PRO A 13 -5.80 -8.03 -4.85
N VAL A 14 -4.54 -7.91 -5.28
CA VAL A 14 -4.13 -7.06 -6.39
C VAL A 14 -3.37 -7.89 -7.41
N THR A 15 -3.79 -7.83 -8.67
CA THR A 15 -2.99 -8.35 -9.78
C THR A 15 -1.87 -7.37 -10.08
N VAL A 16 -0.64 -7.81 -9.86
CA VAL A 16 0.57 -7.02 -10.15
C VAL A 16 1.18 -7.43 -11.49
N GLU A 17 1.89 -6.49 -12.11
CA GLU A 17 2.62 -6.67 -13.37
C GLU A 17 4.12 -6.73 -13.10
N ALA A 18 4.81 -7.71 -13.67
CA ALA A 18 6.26 -7.87 -13.49
C ALA A 18 7.04 -6.62 -13.91
N GLY A 19 8.00 -6.20 -13.09
CA GLY A 19 8.83 -5.02 -13.32
C GLY A 19 8.18 -3.68 -12.97
N LYS A 20 6.91 -3.67 -12.55
CA LYS A 20 6.22 -2.45 -12.11
C LYS A 20 6.41 -2.21 -10.63
N THR A 21 6.69 -0.96 -10.29
CA THR A 21 6.79 -0.50 -8.90
C THR A 21 5.43 0.02 -8.42
N TYR A 22 4.96 -0.56 -7.33
CA TYR A 22 3.76 -0.18 -6.61
C TYR A 22 4.16 0.49 -5.30
N HIS A 23 3.38 1.47 -4.86
CA HIS A 23 3.59 2.15 -3.58
C HIS A 23 2.48 1.75 -2.61
N TRP A 24 2.81 0.86 -1.68
CA TRP A 24 1.88 0.31 -0.70
C TRP A 24 1.66 1.28 0.46
N CYS A 25 0.41 1.38 0.92
CA CYS A 25 0.03 2.26 2.01
C CYS A 25 0.42 1.64 3.36
N SER A 26 1.35 2.28 4.08
CA SER A 26 1.77 1.87 5.42
C SER A 26 1.09 2.63 6.57
N CYS A 27 0.40 3.74 6.28
CA CYS A 27 -0.24 4.59 7.30
C CYS A 27 -1.70 4.23 7.58
N GLY A 28 -2.39 3.57 6.65
CA GLY A 28 -3.81 3.22 6.77
C GLY A 28 -4.81 4.33 6.45
N GLU A 29 -4.36 5.54 6.10
CA GLU A 29 -5.24 6.69 5.80
C GLU A 29 -5.60 6.81 4.31
N SER A 30 -5.00 5.99 3.43
CA SER A 30 -5.27 6.06 1.99
C SER A 30 -6.73 5.71 1.68
N GLN A 31 -7.32 6.46 0.74
CA GLN A 31 -8.63 6.17 0.16
C GLN A 31 -8.53 5.25 -1.07
N SER A 32 -7.32 4.98 -1.56
CA SER A 32 -7.03 4.08 -2.69
C SER A 32 -6.32 2.79 -2.27
N GLN A 33 -6.72 2.23 -1.12
CA GLN A 33 -6.15 0.99 -0.59
C GLN A 33 -6.12 -0.13 -1.66
N PRO A 34 -5.04 -0.92 -1.73
CA PRO A 34 -3.90 -0.97 -0.78
C PRO A 34 -2.76 0.01 -1.11
N PHE A 35 -2.95 0.91 -2.07
CA PHE A 35 -1.91 1.82 -2.55
C PHE A 35 -1.91 3.15 -1.81
N CYS A 36 -0.78 3.84 -1.88
CA CYS A 36 -0.61 5.17 -1.34
C CYS A 36 -1.19 6.23 -2.31
N ASP A 37 -2.06 7.09 -1.79
CA ASP A 37 -2.61 8.28 -2.46
C ASP A 37 -1.98 9.61 -1.99
N GLY A 38 -1.09 9.57 -1.00
CA GLY A 38 -0.49 10.76 -0.39
C GLY A 38 -1.11 11.19 0.94
N SER A 39 -2.14 10.49 1.43
CA SER A 39 -2.77 10.75 2.74
C SER A 39 -1.85 10.50 3.95
N HIS A 40 -0.65 9.94 3.73
CA HIS A 40 0.37 9.74 4.78
C HIS A 40 1.04 11.04 5.25
N LYS A 41 0.89 12.17 4.54
CA LYS A 41 1.51 13.44 4.92
C LYS A 41 1.10 13.86 6.35
N GLY A 42 2.09 14.16 7.19
CA GLY A 42 1.87 14.53 8.59
C GLY A 42 1.79 13.35 9.57
N THR A 43 1.72 12.10 9.09
CA THR A 43 1.65 10.91 9.96
C THR A 43 3.03 10.37 10.38
N GLY A 44 4.09 10.76 9.67
CA GLY A 44 5.45 10.24 9.86
C GLY A 44 5.72 8.91 9.14
N PHE A 45 4.71 8.34 8.47
CA PHE A 45 4.87 7.15 7.62
C PHE A 45 5.20 7.52 6.19
N ALA A 46 5.96 6.66 5.52
CA ALA A 46 6.24 6.71 4.10
C ALA A 46 5.71 5.44 3.41
N PRO A 47 5.25 5.53 2.15
CA PRO A 47 4.79 4.37 1.41
C PRO A 47 5.92 3.36 1.18
N VAL A 48 5.58 2.08 1.15
CA VAL A 48 6.53 1.00 0.89
C VAL A 48 6.57 0.73 -0.62
N ALA A 49 7.74 0.87 -1.24
CA ALA A 49 7.92 0.51 -2.64
C ALA A 49 7.98 -1.03 -2.77
N TYR A 50 7.10 -1.58 -3.59
CA TYR A 50 7.06 -3.00 -3.95
C TYR A 50 7.26 -3.13 -5.45
N THR A 51 8.35 -3.77 -5.88
CA THR A 51 8.58 -4.08 -7.30
C THR A 51 8.17 -5.53 -7.53
N ALA A 52 7.18 -5.76 -8.38
CA ALA A 52 6.71 -7.11 -8.64
C ALA A 52 7.72 -7.88 -9.51
N GLU A 53 8.13 -9.07 -9.07
CA GLU A 53 9.05 -9.92 -9.83
C GLU A 53 8.35 -10.71 -10.94
N LYS A 54 7.04 -10.97 -10.78
CA LYS A 54 6.22 -11.75 -11.70
C LYS A 54 4.80 -11.21 -11.74
N ASP A 55 4.11 -11.48 -12.84
CA ASP A 55 2.69 -11.19 -12.96
C ASP A 55 1.87 -12.14 -12.10
N GLY A 56 0.85 -11.62 -11.42
CA GLY A 56 -0.09 -12.45 -10.67
C GLY A 56 -0.75 -11.75 -9.49
N PRO A 57 -1.68 -12.44 -8.81
CA PRO A 57 -2.33 -11.92 -7.62
C PRO A 57 -1.34 -11.92 -6.43
N VAL A 58 -1.28 -10.77 -5.74
CA VAL A 58 -0.58 -10.58 -4.47
C VAL A 58 -1.60 -10.10 -3.44
N TYR A 59 -1.39 -10.45 -2.18
CA TYR A 59 -2.29 -10.19 -1.04
C TYR A 59 -1.59 -9.39 0.04
#